data_AF-A0A4R5A183-F1
#
_entry.id   AF-A0A4R5A183-F1
#
_cell.length_a   1.000
_cell.length_b   1.000
_cell.length_c   1.000
_cell.angle_alpha   90.00
_cell.angle_beta   90.00
_cell.angle_gamma   90.00
#
_symmetry.space_group_name_H-M   'P 1'
#
loop_
_entity.id
_entity.type
_entity.pdbx_description
1 polymer ?
#
loop_
_entity_poly.entity_id
_entity_poly.type
_entity_poly.pdbx_seq_one_letter_code
_entity_poly.pdbx_strand_id
1 'polypeptide(L)'
;MVKVPEPDKREIITRAPFVDESVGEMVAHLLRGNAEIDVTITPEDSDGQRAGFFMNVKEARQLARALLEIADVAQAAMWTPRLLDEVRNRWLPGATDAEISARLNDLCEQRGGGIELLSPGLLYGQDGEALAAAAHREKVDRAEAAMDAARLSLTDMESVISDLRTIYREREAHS
;
A
#
# COMPACT_ATOMS: atom_id res chain seq x y z
N MET A 1 27.71 -14.20 36.21
CA MET A 1 27.01 -12.95 36.59
C MET A 1 27.27 -11.96 35.46
N VAL A 2 26.36 -11.88 34.49
CA VAL A 2 26.48 -10.93 33.37
C VAL A 2 26.09 -9.56 33.92
N LYS A 3 27.03 -8.62 33.96
CA LYS A 3 26.73 -7.23 34.30
C LYS A 3 25.85 -6.67 33.20
N VAL A 4 24.58 -6.44 33.50
CA VAL A 4 23.74 -5.54 32.70
C VAL A 4 24.43 -4.17 32.74
N PRO A 5 24.68 -3.51 31.61
CA PRO A 5 25.25 -2.17 31.61
C PRO A 5 24.41 -1.24 32.50
N GLU A 6 25.06 -0.47 33.36
CA GLU A 6 24.41 0.61 34.11
C GLU A 6 23.70 1.56 33.13
N PRO A 7 22.53 2.12 33.48
CA PRO A 7 21.81 3.03 32.61
C PRO A 7 22.74 4.18 32.25
N ASP A 8 23.08 4.23 30.98
CA ASP A 8 24.15 5.07 30.48
C ASP A 8 23.76 6.54 30.67
N LYS A 9 24.71 7.40 31.07
CA LYS A 9 24.54 8.86 31.12
C LYS A 9 24.47 9.46 29.70
N ARG A 10 23.93 8.70 28.75
CA ARG A 10 23.80 9.07 27.35
C ARG A 10 22.65 10.05 27.21
N GLU A 11 22.85 11.03 26.34
CA GLU A 11 21.82 11.97 25.97
C GLU A 11 20.82 11.25 25.06
N ILE A 12 19.73 10.75 25.66
CA ILE A 12 18.68 10.03 24.95
C ILE A 12 17.89 11.00 24.09
N ILE A 13 17.77 10.68 22.81
CA ILE A 13 16.97 11.43 21.84
C ILE A 13 15.53 10.93 21.87
N THR A 14 15.32 9.61 21.74
CA THR A 14 14.00 8.99 21.77
C THR A 14 14.06 7.50 22.10
N ARG A 15 12.90 6.92 22.44
CA ARG A 15 12.68 5.50 22.71
C ARG A 15 11.44 5.02 21.97
N ALA A 16 11.47 3.81 21.47
CA ALA A 16 10.32 3.14 20.87
C ALA A 16 10.38 1.63 21.11
N PRO A 17 9.24 0.91 21.11
CA PRO A 17 9.24 -0.55 21.04
C PRO A 17 9.95 -1.04 19.77
N PHE A 18 10.62 -2.20 19.82
CA PHE A 18 11.25 -2.79 18.63
C PHE A 18 10.22 -3.45 17.70
N VAL A 19 9.33 -4.27 18.26
CA VAL A 19 8.16 -4.87 17.58
C VAL A 19 6.92 -4.54 18.42
N ASP A 20 6.98 -4.91 19.70
CA ASP A 20 6.05 -4.51 20.75
C ASP A 20 6.82 -4.34 22.08
N GLU A 21 6.13 -3.85 23.11
CA GLU A 21 6.74 -3.54 24.42
C GLU A 21 7.27 -4.77 25.17
N SER A 22 6.74 -5.97 24.91
CA SER A 22 7.19 -7.20 25.55
C SER A 22 8.35 -7.88 24.82
N VAL A 23 8.53 -7.60 23.52
CA VAL A 23 9.67 -8.13 22.74
C VAL A 23 10.96 -7.35 22.96
N GLY A 24 10.92 -6.01 23.01
CA GLY A 24 12.14 -5.23 23.15
C GLY A 24 12.00 -3.73 22.91
N GLU A 25 13.12 -3.01 23.03
CA GLU A 25 13.20 -1.56 22.86
C GLU A 25 14.27 -1.14 21.86
N MET A 26 14.00 -0.03 21.18
CA MET A 26 14.96 0.75 20.40
C MET A 26 15.20 2.09 21.10
N VAL A 27 16.45 2.46 21.29
CA VAL A 27 16.85 3.69 21.97
C VAL A 27 17.80 4.47 21.10
N ALA A 28 17.36 5.65 20.64
CA ALA A 28 18.23 6.59 19.94
C ALA A 28 18.91 7.52 20.95
N HIS A 29 20.22 7.68 20.85
CA HIS A 29 21.03 8.50 21.75
C HIS A 29 22.21 9.16 21.03
N LEU A 30 22.81 10.17 21.66
CA LEU A 30 24.05 10.76 21.17
C LEU A 30 25.27 10.05 21.78
N LEU A 31 26.15 9.56 20.91
CA LEU A 31 27.47 9.06 21.26
C LEU A 31 28.54 9.85 20.50
N ARG A 32 29.38 10.58 21.25
CA ARG A 32 30.52 11.36 20.70
C ARG A 32 30.11 12.30 19.56
N GLY A 33 28.94 12.94 19.69
CA GLY A 33 28.40 13.88 18.70
C GLY A 33 27.67 13.23 17.52
N ASN A 34 27.55 11.91 17.47
CA ASN A 34 26.80 11.19 16.44
C ASN A 34 25.55 10.56 17.04
N ALA A 35 24.48 10.47 16.25
CA ALA A 35 23.28 9.73 16.64
C ALA A 35 23.50 8.23 16.40
N GLU A 36 23.26 7.44 17.43
CA GLU A 36 23.30 5.98 17.43
C GLU A 36 21.98 5.43 17.93
N ILE A 37 21.68 4.19 17.53
CA ILE A 37 20.46 3.48 17.89
C ILE A 37 20.86 2.13 18.46
N ASP A 38 20.49 1.89 19.71
CA ASP A 38 20.66 0.61 20.39
C ASP A 38 19.33 -0.14 20.32
N VAL A 39 19.37 -1.40 19.89
CA VAL A 39 18.22 -2.31 19.89
C VAL A 39 18.47 -3.40 20.92
N THR A 40 17.53 -3.58 21.83
CA THR A 40 17.56 -4.64 22.84
C THR A 40 16.32 -5.51 22.71
N ILE A 41 16.52 -6.81 22.59
CA ILE A 41 15.48 -7.82 22.46
C ILE A 41 15.51 -8.71 23.70
N THR A 42 14.37 -8.88 24.34
CA THR A 42 14.17 -9.73 25.52
C THR A 42 12.98 -10.65 25.27
N PRO A 43 13.18 -11.83 24.66
CA PRO A 43 12.07 -12.74 24.37
C PRO A 43 11.42 -13.23 25.68
N GLU A 44 10.09 -13.25 25.73
CA GLU A 44 9.30 -13.52 26.95
C GLU A 44 9.68 -14.83 27.66
N ASP A 45 9.98 -15.89 26.91
CA ASP A 45 10.23 -17.24 27.46
C ASP A 45 11.72 -17.56 27.69
N SER A 46 12.60 -16.57 27.62
CA SER A 46 14.03 -16.85 27.42
C SER A 46 14.90 -16.92 28.68
N ASP A 47 14.33 -17.06 29.89
CA ASP A 47 15.07 -17.15 31.17
C ASP A 47 16.21 -16.10 31.29
N GLY A 48 15.93 -14.87 30.85
CA GLY A 48 16.87 -13.75 30.92
C GLY A 48 17.91 -13.69 29.79
N GLN A 49 17.73 -14.43 28.69
CA GLN A 49 18.51 -14.18 27.48
C GLN A 49 18.15 -12.80 26.91
N ARG A 50 19.20 -12.06 26.54
CA ARG A 50 19.08 -10.75 25.91
C ARG A 50 19.95 -10.77 24.67
N ALA A 51 19.38 -10.36 23.55
CA ALA A 51 20.13 -10.07 22.34
C ALA A 51 20.06 -8.57 22.10
N GLY A 52 21.14 -7.99 21.60
CA GLY A 52 21.13 -6.58 21.26
C GLY A 52 22.22 -6.27 20.25
N PHE A 53 21.96 -5.23 19.47
CA PHE A 53 22.90 -4.69 18.51
C PHE A 53 22.75 -3.17 18.50
N PHE A 54 23.80 -2.49 18.07
CA PHE A 54 23.78 -1.06 17.88
C PHE A 54 24.01 -0.76 16.41
N MET A 55 23.52 0.39 15.97
CA MET A 55 23.67 0.85 14.61
C MET A 55 23.69 2.38 14.56
N ASN A 56 24.44 2.93 13.62
CA ASN A 56 24.34 4.35 13.30
C ASN A 56 23.12 4.62 12.39
N VAL A 57 22.80 5.90 12.18
CA VAL A 57 21.66 6.32 11.35
C VAL A 57 21.72 5.76 9.92
N LYS A 58 22.92 5.65 9.33
CA LYS A 58 23.06 5.13 7.96
C LYS A 58 22.72 3.64 7.89
N GLU A 59 23.24 2.85 8.83
CA GLU A 59 22.97 1.42 8.94
C GLU A 59 21.49 1.15 9.23
N ALA A 60 20.88 1.94 10.12
CA ALA A 60 19.44 1.83 10.41
C ALA A 60 18.58 2.04 9.16
N ARG A 61 18.91 3.05 8.34
CA ARG A 61 18.20 3.29 7.07
C ARG A 61 18.43 2.18 6.05
N GLN A 62 19.61 1.56 6.04
CA GLN A 62 19.90 0.42 5.16
C GLN A 62 19.14 -0.84 5.60
N LEU A 63 19.12 -1.14 6.90
CA LEU A 63 18.36 -2.25 7.45
C LEU A 63 16.86 -2.09 7.18
N ALA A 64 16.31 -0.89 7.41
CA ALA A 64 14.90 -0.61 7.14
C ALA A 64 14.53 -0.87 5.68
N ARG A 65 15.39 -0.49 4.73
CA ARG A 65 15.18 -0.79 3.30
C ARG A 65 15.22 -2.28 3.01
N ALA A 66 16.21 -2.99 3.54
CA ALA A 66 16.33 -4.43 3.35
C ALA A 66 15.12 -5.19 3.93
N LEU A 67 14.59 -4.75 5.08
CA LEU A 67 13.39 -5.33 5.67
C LEU A 67 12.15 -5.09 4.80
N LEU A 68 11.98 -3.88 4.26
CA LEU A 68 10.89 -3.59 3.32
C LEU A 68 10.99 -4.44 2.05
N GLU A 69 12.18 -4.55 1.45
CA GLU A 69 12.40 -5.37 0.26
C GLU A 69 12.05 -6.85 0.50
N ILE A 70 12.44 -7.40 1.66
CA ILE A 70 12.10 -8.78 2.01
C ILE A 70 10.59 -8.92 2.24
N ALA A 71 9.96 -7.95 2.91
CA ALA A 71 8.52 -7.97 3.16
C ALA A 71 7.72 -7.94 1.84
N ASP A 72 8.13 -7.10 0.87
CA ASP A 72 7.50 -7.03 -0.45
C ASP A 72 7.60 -8.37 -1.19
N VAL A 73 8.77 -9.02 -1.16
CA VAL A 73 8.96 -10.35 -1.77
C VAL A 73 8.11 -11.40 -1.06
N ALA A 74 8.04 -11.38 0.26
CA ALA A 74 7.24 -12.32 1.04
C ALA A 74 5.74 -12.14 0.76
N GLN A 75 5.25 -10.90 0.73
CA GLN A 75 3.87 -10.57 0.41
C GLN A 75 3.51 -11.01 -1.01
N ALA A 76 4.37 -10.73 -2.00
CA ALA A 76 4.15 -11.17 -3.38
C ALA A 76 4.12 -12.70 -3.51
N ALA A 77 4.92 -13.42 -2.72
CA ALA A 77 4.89 -14.88 -2.69
C ALA A 77 3.56 -15.47 -2.18
N MET A 78 2.75 -14.68 -1.47
CA MET A 78 1.42 -15.10 -1.01
C MET A 78 0.40 -15.14 -2.15
N TRP A 79 0.68 -14.53 -3.31
CA TRP A 79 -0.17 -14.52 -4.51
C TRP A 79 -0.12 -15.83 -5.28
N THR A 80 -0.36 -16.92 -4.55
CA THR A 80 -0.37 -18.27 -5.09
C THR A 80 -1.51 -18.44 -6.12
N PRO A 81 -1.41 -19.38 -7.07
CA PRO A 81 -2.51 -19.67 -8.02
C PRO A 81 -3.84 -19.92 -7.32
N ARG A 82 -3.82 -20.59 -6.16
CA ARG A 82 -5.01 -20.82 -5.33
C ARG A 82 -5.66 -19.52 -4.86
N LEU A 83 -4.85 -18.55 -4.41
CA LEU A 83 -5.38 -17.24 -4.02
C LEU A 83 -5.96 -16.51 -5.23
N LEU A 84 -5.23 -16.49 -6.34
CA LEU A 84 -5.67 -15.78 -7.55
C LEU A 84 -6.99 -16.36 -8.07
N ASP A 85 -7.17 -17.69 -8.02
CA ASP A 85 -8.44 -18.34 -8.34
C ASP A 85 -9.56 -17.97 -7.36
N GLU A 86 -9.27 -17.94 -6.05
CA GLU A 86 -10.25 -17.51 -5.05
C GLU A 86 -10.73 -16.08 -5.32
N VAL A 87 -9.77 -15.17 -5.54
CA VAL A 87 -10.05 -13.76 -5.78
C VAL A 87 -10.83 -13.54 -7.06
N ARG A 88 -10.43 -14.22 -8.15
CA ARG A 88 -11.15 -14.18 -9.42
C ARG A 88 -12.59 -14.63 -9.25
N ASN A 89 -12.80 -15.77 -8.60
CA ASN A 89 -14.12 -16.38 -8.53
C ASN A 89 -15.07 -15.59 -7.61
N ARG A 90 -14.54 -14.99 -6.54
CA ARG A 90 -15.36 -14.38 -5.49
C ARG A 90 -15.47 -12.87 -5.58
N TRP A 91 -14.38 -12.18 -5.91
CA TRP A 91 -14.28 -10.72 -5.74
C TRP A 91 -14.11 -9.98 -7.07
N LEU A 92 -13.33 -10.56 -8.00
CA LEU A 92 -12.96 -9.92 -9.27
C LEU A 92 -13.24 -10.84 -10.48
N PRO A 93 -14.51 -11.19 -10.75
CA PRO A 93 -14.85 -12.06 -11.87
C PRO A 93 -14.43 -11.45 -13.20
N GLY A 94 -13.72 -12.25 -14.00
CA GLY A 94 -13.20 -11.86 -15.31
C GLY A 94 -11.83 -11.18 -15.29
N ALA A 95 -11.23 -10.93 -14.10
CA ALA A 95 -9.89 -10.39 -14.01
C ALA A 95 -8.81 -11.46 -14.27
N THR A 96 -7.76 -11.04 -14.97
CA THR A 96 -6.55 -11.85 -15.21
C THR A 96 -5.70 -11.95 -13.94
N ASP A 97 -4.82 -12.96 -13.86
CA ASP A 97 -3.88 -13.11 -12.75
C ASP A 97 -3.04 -11.84 -12.54
N ALA A 98 -2.59 -11.21 -13.63
CA ALA A 98 -1.79 -9.98 -13.58
C ALA A 98 -2.57 -8.81 -12.98
N GLU A 99 -3.83 -8.61 -13.39
CA GLU A 99 -4.69 -7.55 -12.84
C GLU A 99 -5.02 -7.81 -11.36
N ILE A 100 -5.27 -9.06 -10.98
CA ILE A 100 -5.54 -9.43 -9.59
C ILE A 100 -4.30 -9.15 -8.74
N SER A 101 -3.12 -9.57 -9.20
CA SER A 101 -1.86 -9.38 -8.48
C SER A 101 -1.53 -7.89 -8.31
N ALA A 102 -1.74 -7.08 -9.35
CA ALA A 102 -1.57 -5.64 -9.28
C ALA A 102 -2.50 -5.00 -8.24
N ARG A 103 -3.80 -5.35 -8.26
CA ARG A 103 -4.77 -4.81 -7.28
C ARG A 103 -4.49 -5.27 -5.86
N LEU A 104 -3.98 -6.49 -5.67
CA LEU A 104 -3.55 -6.97 -4.36
C LEU A 104 -2.35 -6.17 -3.84
N ASN A 105 -1.39 -5.85 -4.70
CA ASN A 105 -0.26 -4.98 -4.33
C ASN A 105 -0.74 -3.57 -3.96
N ASP A 106 -1.63 -2.98 -4.75
CA ASP A 106 -2.22 -1.66 -4.46
C ASP A 106 -2.95 -1.67 -3.11
N LEU A 107 -3.66 -2.76 -2.79
CA LEU A 107 -4.31 -2.93 -1.50
C LEU A 107 -3.31 -3.01 -0.34
N CYS A 108 -2.21 -3.75 -0.51
CA CYS A 108 -1.14 -3.80 0.50
C CYS A 108 -0.57 -2.41 0.79
N GLU A 109 -0.32 -1.61 -0.25
CA GLU A 109 0.16 -0.23 -0.08
C GLU A 109 -0.85 0.63 0.70
N GLN A 110 -2.14 0.53 0.36
CA GLN A 110 -3.22 1.26 1.05
C GLN A 110 -3.38 0.85 2.52
N ARG A 111 -3.01 -0.37 2.88
CA ARG A 111 -3.07 -0.90 4.25
C ARG A 111 -1.82 -0.62 5.07
N GLY A 112 -0.86 0.14 4.54
CA GLY A 112 0.36 0.50 5.25
C GLY A 112 1.52 -0.48 5.02
N GLY A 113 1.51 -1.22 3.91
CA GLY A 113 2.64 -2.03 3.46
C GLY A 113 2.47 -3.55 3.60
N GLY A 114 1.25 -4.06 3.77
CA GLY A 114 0.99 -5.50 3.78
C GLY A 114 -0.43 -5.88 4.18
N ILE A 115 -0.83 -7.11 3.86
CA ILE A 115 -2.07 -7.73 4.32
C ILE A 115 -1.84 -9.19 4.70
N GLU A 116 -2.62 -9.66 5.67
CA GLU A 116 -2.64 -11.07 6.06
C GLU A 116 -3.71 -11.84 5.27
N LEU A 117 -3.53 -13.15 5.20
CA LEU A 117 -4.55 -14.07 4.67
C LEU A 117 -5.30 -14.73 5.82
N LEU A 118 -6.58 -15.03 5.60
CA LEU A 118 -7.38 -15.81 6.54
C LEU A 118 -6.82 -17.23 6.70
N SER A 119 -6.34 -17.80 5.60
CA SER A 119 -5.62 -19.07 5.54
C SER A 119 -4.84 -19.14 4.23
N PRO A 120 -3.91 -20.09 4.04
CA PRO A 120 -3.16 -20.20 2.79
C PRO A 120 -4.07 -20.24 1.56
N GLY A 121 -3.96 -19.21 0.72
CA GLY A 121 -4.77 -19.06 -0.50
C GLY A 121 -6.18 -18.52 -0.29
N LEU A 122 -6.49 -17.86 0.83
CA LEU A 122 -7.81 -17.28 1.11
C LEU A 122 -7.69 -15.88 1.72
N LEU A 123 -8.26 -14.87 1.05
CA LEU A 123 -8.37 -13.50 1.58
C LEU A 123 -9.34 -13.43 2.77
N TYR A 124 -9.08 -12.49 3.67
CA TYR A 124 -10.13 -12.01 4.57
C TYR A 124 -11.25 -11.33 3.77
N GLY A 125 -12.49 -11.52 4.21
CA GLY A 125 -13.67 -10.97 3.54
C GLY A 125 -13.60 -9.46 3.35
N GLN A 126 -13.14 -8.73 4.38
CA GLN A 126 -12.99 -7.26 4.34
C GLN A 126 -12.03 -6.78 3.24
N ASP A 127 -10.99 -7.55 2.94
CA ASP A 127 -9.98 -7.18 1.94
C ASP A 127 -10.47 -7.56 0.54
N GLY A 128 -11.19 -8.68 0.41
CA GLY A 128 -11.92 -9.02 -0.81
C GLY A 128 -13.01 -8.00 -1.17
N GLU A 129 -13.76 -7.53 -0.18
CA GLU A 129 -14.76 -6.46 -0.36
C GLU A 129 -14.11 -5.14 -0.78
N ALA A 130 -12.96 -4.79 -0.21
CA ALA A 130 -12.20 -3.61 -0.61
C ALA A 130 -11.74 -3.70 -2.07
N LEU A 131 -11.25 -4.86 -2.53
CA LEU A 131 -10.89 -5.09 -3.93
C LEU A 131 -12.09 -4.92 -4.87
N ALA A 132 -13.22 -5.53 -4.53
CA ALA A 132 -14.44 -5.44 -5.32
C ALA A 132 -14.94 -3.99 -5.39
N ALA A 133 -14.95 -3.27 -4.26
CA ALA A 133 -15.37 -1.87 -4.20
C ALA A 133 -14.47 -0.96 -5.05
N ALA A 134 -13.15 -1.16 -5.00
CA ALA A 134 -12.21 -0.40 -5.83
C ALA A 134 -12.43 -0.66 -7.32
N ALA A 135 -12.61 -1.93 -7.71
CA ALA A 135 -12.89 -2.30 -9.10
C ALA A 135 -14.25 -1.76 -9.60
N HIS A 136 -15.26 -1.72 -8.72
CA HIS A 136 -16.55 -1.11 -9.05
C HIS A 136 -16.45 0.41 -9.21
N ARG A 137 -15.73 1.09 -8.32
CA ARG A 137 -15.50 2.54 -8.43
C ARG A 137 -14.84 2.90 -9.75
N GLU A 138 -13.78 2.20 -10.13
CA GLU A 138 -13.10 2.45 -11.41
C GLU A 138 -14.03 2.25 -12.62
N LYS A 139 -14.92 1.25 -12.59
CA LYS A 139 -15.91 1.05 -13.64
C LYS A 139 -16.92 2.20 -13.71
N VAL A 140 -17.34 2.72 -12.55
CA VAL A 140 -18.22 3.89 -12.46
C VAL A 140 -17.51 5.13 -13.01
N ASP A 141 -16.29 5.39 -12.59
CA ASP A 141 -15.49 6.54 -13.04
C ASP A 141 -15.28 6.50 -14.57
N ARG A 142 -15.01 5.31 -15.13
CA ARG A 142 -14.92 5.12 -16.58
C ARG A 142 -16.24 5.34 -17.30
N ALA A 143 -17.35 4.92 -16.71
CA ALA A 143 -18.68 5.15 -17.28
C ALA A 143 -19.03 6.64 -17.28
N GLU A 144 -18.74 7.35 -16.18
CA GLU A 144 -18.92 8.79 -16.06
C GLU A 144 -18.11 9.55 -17.12
N ALA A 145 -16.81 9.25 -17.24
CA ALA A 145 -15.95 9.87 -18.26
C ALA A 145 -16.44 9.62 -19.70
N ALA A 146 -16.93 8.41 -19.99
CA ALA A 146 -17.50 8.10 -21.29
C ALA A 146 -18.81 8.86 -21.57
N MET A 147 -19.66 9.04 -20.55
CA MET A 147 -20.89 9.82 -20.65
C MET A 147 -20.60 11.31 -20.88
N ASP A 148 -19.62 11.86 -20.18
CA ASP A 148 -19.20 13.26 -20.37
C ASP A 148 -18.66 13.50 -21.78
N ALA A 149 -17.82 12.58 -22.29
CA ALA A 149 -17.33 12.66 -23.67
C ALA A 149 -18.47 12.60 -24.70
N ALA A 150 -19.45 11.71 -24.49
CA ALA A 150 -20.62 11.61 -25.37
C ALA A 150 -21.47 12.89 -25.34
N ARG A 151 -21.64 13.50 -24.16
CA ARG A 151 -22.39 14.77 -23.99
C ARG A 151 -21.73 15.92 -24.74
N LEU A 152 -20.40 16.03 -24.70
CA LEU A 152 -19.66 17.02 -25.48
C LEU A 152 -19.89 16.82 -26.98
N SER A 153 -19.77 15.59 -27.47
CA SER A 153 -19.99 15.28 -28.89
C SER A 153 -21.41 15.61 -29.38
N LEU A 154 -22.43 15.39 -28.56
CA LEU A 154 -23.82 15.78 -28.88
C LEU A 154 -23.98 17.30 -28.95
N THR A 155 -23.35 18.04 -28.03
CA THR A 155 -23.38 19.50 -28.01
C THR A 155 -22.72 20.09 -29.26
N ASP A 156 -21.58 19.53 -29.68
CA ASP A 156 -20.88 19.94 -30.90
C ASP A 156 -21.76 19.69 -32.14
N MET A 157 -22.47 18.56 -32.19
CA MET A 157 -23.39 18.24 -33.28
C MET A 157 -24.59 19.21 -33.33
N GLU A 158 -25.15 19.58 -32.19
CA GLU A 158 -26.22 20.59 -32.11
C GLU A 158 -25.76 21.95 -32.64
N SER A 159 -24.53 22.36 -32.31
CA SER A 159 -23.92 23.60 -32.83
C SER A 159 -23.80 23.56 -34.36
N VAL A 160 -23.24 22.47 -34.91
CA VAL A 160 -23.09 22.31 -36.37
C VAL A 160 -24.45 22.33 -37.08
N ILE A 161 -25.47 21.68 -36.51
CA ILE A 161 -26.85 21.71 -37.05
C ILE A 161 -27.43 23.12 -37.01
N SER A 162 -27.18 23.87 -35.93
CA SER A 162 -27.62 25.27 -35.80
C SER A 162 -26.97 26.17 -36.85
N ASP A 163 -25.66 26.02 -37.07
CA ASP A 163 -24.91 26.78 -38.07
C ASP A 163 -25.41 26.47 -39.48
N LEU A 164 -25.60 25.18 -39.81
CA LEU A 164 -26.18 24.76 -41.09
C LEU A 164 -27.57 25.36 -41.31
N ARG A 165 -28.45 25.33 -40.29
CA ARG A 165 -29.79 25.92 -40.38
C ARG A 165 -29.73 27.43 -40.64
N THR A 166 -28.76 28.13 -40.06
CA THR A 166 -28.56 29.56 -40.30
C THR A 166 -28.16 29.82 -41.75
N ILE A 167 -27.16 29.08 -42.25
CA ILE A 167 -26.71 29.18 -43.65
C ILE A 167 -27.84 28.91 -44.65
N TYR A 168 -28.66 27.87 -44.40
CA TYR A 168 -29.79 27.56 -45.27
C TYR A 168 -30.83 28.68 -45.31
N ARG A 169 -31.17 29.29 -44.16
CA ARG A 169 -32.11 30.42 -44.11
C ARG A 169 -31.58 31.65 -44.81
N GLU A 170 -30.30 31.97 -44.65
CA GLU A 170 -29.66 33.11 -45.33
C GLU A 170 -29.67 32.92 -46.85
N ARG A 171 -29.45 31.69 -47.32
CA ARG A 171 -29.48 31.35 -48.74
C ARG A 171 -30.88 31.46 -49.35
N GLU A 172 -31.92 31.04 -48.60
CA GLU A 172 -33.32 31.20 -49.03
C GLU A 172 -33.76 32.69 -49.07
N ALA A 173 -33.21 33.54 -48.20
CA ALA A 173 -33.53 34.97 -48.19
C ALA A 173 -32.91 35.79 -49.33
N HIS A 174 -31.90 35.24 -50.02
CA HIS A 174 -31.19 35.88 -51.14
C HIS A 174 -31.48 35.22 -52.50
N SER A 175 -32.48 34.34 -52.57
CA SER A 175 -32.96 33.70 -53.81
C SER A 175 -34.33 34.21 -54.21
#